data_AF-A0A0K9YYJ1-F1
#
_entry.id   AF-A0A0K9YYJ1-F1
#
_cell.length_a   1.000
_cell.length_b   1.000
_cell.length_c   1.000
_cell.angle_alpha   90.00
_cell.angle_beta   90.00
_cell.angle_gamma   90.00
#
_symmetry.space_group_name_H-M   'P 1'
#
loop_
_entity.id
_entity.type
_entity.pdbx_description
1 polymer ?
#
loop_
_entity_poly.entity_id
_entity_poly.type
_entity_poly.pdbx_seq_one_letter_code
_entity_poly.pdbx_strand_id
1 'polypeptide(L)'
;MNSYPDPTVITGTIPQVVGLKSHTSKLVRWDQYSYYALTPENNDYYLIVIAFDSDGIEVKRWQKSDYRYAKDIEIDEQNQKITFIMKQSNYGNENDGFYPVSFDWNELRIH
;
A
#
# COMPACT_ATOMS: atom_id res chain seq x y z
N MET A 1 -13.78 -20.66 -15.73
CA MET A 1 -13.47 -19.86 -14.52
C MET A 1 -12.52 -18.78 -14.98
N ASN A 2 -12.91 -17.50 -14.90
CA ASN A 2 -12.01 -16.42 -15.28
C ASN A 2 -11.00 -16.26 -14.14
N SER A 3 -9.76 -16.72 -14.36
CA SER A 3 -8.65 -16.38 -13.49
C SER A 3 -8.38 -14.89 -13.68
N TYR A 4 -8.69 -14.10 -12.66
CA TYR A 4 -8.23 -12.72 -12.62
C TYR A 4 -6.70 -12.71 -12.69
N PRO A 5 -6.08 -11.74 -13.39
CA PRO A 5 -4.64 -11.63 -13.42
C PRO A 5 -4.11 -11.42 -12.01
N ASP A 6 -2.91 -11.94 -11.75
CA ASP A 6 -2.23 -11.73 -10.47
C ASP A 6 -1.83 -10.24 -10.33
N PRO A 7 -1.75 -9.72 -9.10
CA PRO A 7 -1.31 -8.35 -8.85
C PRO A 7 0.15 -8.18 -9.32
N THR A 8 0.47 -6.98 -9.79
CA THR A 8 1.83 -6.62 -10.23
C THR A 8 2.27 -5.29 -9.62
N VAL A 9 3.56 -5.15 -9.31
CA VAL A 9 4.13 -3.86 -8.87
C VAL A 9 4.60 -3.10 -10.10
N ILE A 10 4.12 -1.87 -10.24
CA ILE A 10 4.55 -0.95 -11.29
C ILE A 10 4.99 0.39 -10.69
N THR A 11 5.74 1.17 -11.46
CA THR A 11 5.96 2.59 -11.14
C THR A 11 4.90 3.43 -11.83
N GLY A 12 4.34 4.41 -11.14
CA GLY A 12 3.32 5.28 -11.72
C GLY A 12 3.16 6.60 -11.00
N THR A 13 2.22 7.40 -11.51
CA THR A 13 1.85 8.67 -10.91
C THR A 13 0.99 8.44 -9.66
N ILE A 14 1.36 9.11 -8.58
CA ILE A 14 0.66 9.04 -7.30
C ILE A 14 -0.53 10.00 -7.33
N PRO A 15 -1.75 9.54 -6.97
CA PRO A 15 -2.91 10.41 -6.87
C PRO A 15 -2.72 11.44 -5.76
N GLN A 16 -3.22 12.65 -6.00
CA GLN A 16 -3.32 13.66 -4.95
C GLN A 16 -4.54 13.34 -4.09
N VAL A 17 -4.30 12.96 -2.83
CA VAL A 17 -5.37 12.69 -1.86
C VAL A 17 -5.20 13.65 -0.70
N VAL A 18 -6.23 14.44 -0.40
CA VAL A 18 -6.14 15.51 0.62
C VAL A 18 -5.69 14.93 1.97
N GLY A 19 -4.61 15.49 2.52
CA GLY A 19 -4.05 15.11 3.82
C GLY A 19 -3.22 13.82 3.82
N LEU A 20 -3.02 13.20 2.65
CA LEU A 20 -2.23 11.98 2.48
C LEU A 20 -1.16 12.15 1.40
N LYS A 21 -0.01 11.50 1.60
CA LYS A 21 1.09 11.48 0.63
C LYS A 21 1.64 10.06 0.44
N SER A 22 2.17 9.77 -0.74
CA SER A 22 3.01 8.58 -0.95
C SER A 22 4.48 8.93 -0.78
N HIS A 23 5.25 7.98 -0.26
CA HIS A 23 6.72 8.07 -0.15
C HIS A 23 7.45 7.18 -1.18
N THR A 24 6.70 6.51 -2.05
CA THR A 24 7.22 5.68 -3.13
C THR A 24 6.46 5.97 -4.42
N SER A 25 7.13 5.81 -5.57
CA SER A 25 6.49 5.88 -6.89
C SER A 25 5.89 4.53 -7.31
N LYS A 26 6.06 3.48 -6.49
CA LYS A 26 5.54 2.14 -6.74
C LYS A 26 4.09 2.03 -6.29
N LEU A 27 3.31 1.25 -7.03
CA LEU A 27 1.91 0.93 -6.74
C LEU A 27 1.61 -0.50 -7.21
N VAL A 28 0.53 -1.09 -6.70
CA VAL A 28 0.06 -2.40 -7.18
C VAL A 28 -1.02 -2.19 -8.22
N ARG A 29 -0.88 -2.81 -9.40
CA ARG A 29 -1.94 -2.93 -10.40
C ARG A 29 -2.55 -4.31 -10.27
N TRP A 30 -3.86 -4.37 -10.07
CA TRP A 30 -4.56 -5.64 -9.98
C TRP A 30 -5.96 -5.51 -10.58
N ASP A 31 -6.18 -6.25 -11.68
CA ASP A 31 -7.38 -6.13 -12.51
C ASP A 31 -7.57 -4.66 -13.00
N GLN A 32 -8.75 -4.07 -12.80
CA GLN A 32 -9.04 -2.68 -13.14
C GLN A 32 -8.56 -1.67 -12.08
N TYR A 33 -8.08 -2.14 -10.93
CA TYR A 33 -7.77 -1.29 -9.78
C TYR A 33 -6.28 -0.98 -9.63
N SER A 34 -5.97 0.17 -9.05
CA SER A 34 -4.63 0.57 -8.63
C SER A 34 -4.60 0.80 -7.12
N TYR A 35 -3.60 0.23 -6.45
CA TYR A 35 -3.47 0.30 -5.00
C TYR A 35 -2.23 1.09 -4.62
N TYR A 36 -2.41 2.11 -3.79
CA TYR A 36 -1.37 3.02 -3.37
C TYR A 36 -1.14 2.93 -1.88
N ALA A 37 0.12 2.94 -1.47
CA ALA A 37 0.52 3.10 -0.08
C ALA A 37 0.69 4.59 0.24
N LEU A 38 -0.14 5.10 1.12
CA LEU A 38 -0.21 6.49 1.52
C LEU A 38 -0.06 6.62 3.04
N THR A 39 0.35 7.80 3.46
CA THR A 39 0.65 8.10 4.87
C THR A 39 0.14 9.51 5.18
N PRO A 40 -0.41 9.76 6.38
CA PRO A 40 -0.89 11.09 6.76
C PRO A 40 0.21 12.17 6.70
N GLU A 41 -0.15 13.36 6.22
CA GLU A 41 0.78 14.50 6.14
C GLU A 41 1.19 15.05 7.53
N ASN A 42 0.34 14.84 8.53
CA ASN A 42 0.58 15.23 9.93
C ASN A 42 1.59 14.33 10.67
N ASN A 43 2.25 13.41 9.96
CA ASN A 43 3.25 12.46 10.48
C ASN A 43 2.71 11.42 11.47
N ASP A 44 1.40 11.18 11.47
CA ASP A 44 0.79 10.08 12.20
C ASP A 44 1.32 8.73 11.70
N TYR A 45 1.29 7.74 12.60
CA TYR A 45 1.84 6.41 12.37
C TYR A 45 0.79 5.48 11.77
N TYR A 46 0.42 5.73 10.51
CA TYR A 46 -0.45 4.84 9.75
C TYR A 46 0.10 4.52 8.37
N LEU A 47 0.08 3.24 8.01
CA LEU A 47 -0.02 2.80 6.63
C LEU A 47 -1.49 2.89 6.21
N ILE A 48 -1.76 3.63 5.15
CA ILE A 48 -3.07 3.64 4.49
C ILE A 48 -2.87 3.05 3.09
N VAL A 49 -3.58 1.97 2.78
CA VAL A 49 -3.65 1.44 1.42
C VAL A 49 -4.97 1.89 0.83
N ILE A 50 -4.95 2.53 -0.35
CA ILE A 50 -6.16 2.96 -1.06
C ILE A 50 -6.20 2.31 -2.43
N ALA A 51 -7.33 1.71 -2.78
CA ALA A 51 -7.64 1.25 -4.12
C ALA A 51 -8.43 2.30 -4.89
N PHE A 52 -8.05 2.54 -6.14
CA PHE A 52 -8.75 3.38 -7.09
C PHE A 52 -9.20 2.57 -8.30
N ASP A 53 -10.34 2.92 -8.87
CA ASP A 53 -10.78 2.40 -10.17
C ASP A 53 -10.02 3.04 -11.34
N SER A 54 -10.42 2.71 -12.58
CA SER A 54 -9.81 3.25 -13.80
C SER A 54 -10.00 4.75 -14.00
N ASP A 55 -11.02 5.34 -13.36
CA ASP A 55 -11.32 6.77 -13.43
C ASP A 55 -10.61 7.57 -12.32
N GLY A 56 -9.83 6.88 -11.48
CA GLY A 56 -9.10 7.49 -10.37
C GLY A 56 -9.99 7.79 -9.17
N ILE A 57 -11.13 7.11 -9.02
CA ILE A 57 -12.03 7.25 -7.88
C ILE A 57 -11.64 6.25 -6.80
N GLU A 58 -11.51 6.71 -5.56
CA GLU A 58 -11.27 5.83 -4.40
C GLU A 58 -12.47 4.88 -4.21
N VAL A 59 -12.21 3.58 -4.29
CA VAL A 59 -13.23 2.53 -4.14
C VAL A 59 -13.13 1.79 -2.80
N LYS A 60 -11.95 1.75 -2.18
CA LYS A 60 -11.74 1.08 -0.89
C LYS A 60 -10.44 1.53 -0.21
N ARG A 61 -10.41 1.45 1.12
CA ARG A 61 -9.28 1.82 1.96
C ARG A 61 -9.04 0.81 3.08
N TRP A 62 -7.78 0.55 3.37
CA TRP A 62 -7.30 -0.24 4.50
C TRP A 62 -6.30 0.56 5.32
N GLN A 63 -6.21 0.29 6.62
CA GLN A 63 -5.32 1.01 7.53
C GLN A 63 -4.64 0.04 8.50
N LYS A 64 -3.33 0.23 8.71
CA LYS A 64 -2.54 -0.44 9.76
C LYS A 64 -1.76 0.62 10.57
N SER A 65 -1.83 0.55 11.89
CA SER A 65 -1.15 1.47 12.81
C SER A 65 0.34 1.18 12.93
N ASP A 66 1.08 2.11 13.53
CA ASP A 66 2.48 1.97 13.96
C ASP A 66 3.53 1.98 12.83
N TYR A 67 3.12 2.38 11.62
CA TYR A 67 3.98 2.47 10.43
C TYR A 67 3.96 3.88 9.83
N ARG A 68 5.08 4.33 9.26
CA ARG A 68 5.22 5.75 8.87
C ARG A 68 5.35 6.00 7.38
N TYR A 69 6.31 5.37 6.69
CA TYR A 69 6.59 5.67 5.28
C TYR A 69 6.75 4.39 4.47
N ALA A 70 5.93 4.19 3.43
CA ALA A 70 6.15 3.10 2.48
C ALA A 70 7.33 3.43 1.57
N LYS A 71 8.37 2.61 1.61
CA LYS A 71 9.55 2.73 0.74
C LYS A 71 9.42 1.87 -0.51
N ASP A 72 8.93 0.65 -0.33
CA ASP A 72 8.84 -0.34 -1.41
C ASP A 72 7.58 -1.20 -1.26
N ILE A 73 7.23 -1.90 -2.34
CA ILE A 73 6.14 -2.87 -2.40
C ILE A 73 6.67 -4.12 -3.10
N GLU A 74 6.41 -5.27 -2.51
CA GLU A 74 6.79 -6.59 -3.00
C GLU A 74 5.54 -7.46 -3.12
N ILE A 75 5.55 -8.38 -4.09
CA ILE A 75 4.49 -9.36 -4.28
C ILE A 75 5.09 -10.75 -4.15
N ASP A 76 4.47 -11.55 -3.29
CA ASP A 76 4.75 -12.97 -3.14
C ASP A 76 3.56 -13.74 -3.72
N GLU A 77 3.71 -14.18 -4.97
CA GLU A 77 2.67 -14.92 -5.70
C GLU A 77 2.43 -16.30 -5.10
N GLN A 78 3.47 -16.94 -4.55
CA GLN A 78 3.38 -18.29 -3.99
C GLN A 78 2.53 -18.31 -2.73
N ASN A 79 2.72 -17.31 -1.87
CA ASN A 79 1.97 -17.16 -0.63
C ASN A 79 0.76 -16.21 -0.76
N GLN A 80 0.52 -15.67 -1.95
CA GLN A 80 -0.54 -14.70 -2.25
C GLN A 80 -0.55 -13.51 -1.29
N LYS A 81 0.60 -12.86 -1.16
CA LYS A 81 0.79 -11.68 -0.31
C LYS A 81 1.27 -10.47 -1.09
N ILE A 82 0.81 -9.30 -0.66
CA ILE A 82 1.33 -8.00 -1.05
C ILE A 82 1.98 -7.41 0.20
N THR A 83 3.28 -7.11 0.13
CA THR A 83 4.07 -6.62 1.27
C THR A 83 4.54 -5.20 1.02
N PHE A 84 4.20 -4.31 1.94
CA PHE A 84 4.67 -2.93 1.96
C PHE A 84 5.88 -2.83 2.89
N ILE A 85 7.02 -2.35 2.38
CA ILE A 85 8.23 -2.16 3.18
C ILE A 85 8.15 -0.78 3.85
N MET A 86 7.79 -0.78 5.13
CA MET A 86 7.45 0.42 5.87
C MET A 86 8.59 0.88 6.77
N LYS A 87 8.92 2.17 6.75
CA LYS A 87 9.70 2.76 7.84
C LYS A 87 8.85 2.79 9.11
N GLN A 88 9.37 2.23 10.19
CA GLN A 88 8.86 2.46 11.54
C GLN A 88 9.81 3.43 12.27
N SER A 89 9.25 4.33 13.07
CA SER A 89 10.04 5.20 13.94
C SER A 89 9.39 5.22 15.30
N ASN A 90 9.93 4.43 16.23
CA ASN A 90 9.42 4.40 17.59
C ASN A 90 10.06 5.59 18.33
N TYR A 91 9.28 6.61 18.67
CA TYR A 91 9.79 7.78 19.40
C TYR A 91 10.19 7.33 20.82
N GLY A 92 11.45 6.93 21.01
CA GLY A 92 12.00 6.52 22.31
C GLY A 92 12.60 5.11 22.41
N ASN A 93 12.59 4.29 21.34
CA ASN A 93 13.29 3.00 21.30
C ASN A 93 14.15 2.92 20.02
N GLU A 94 15.44 2.65 20.18
CA GLU A 94 16.56 2.95 19.27
C GLU A 94 16.61 2.19 17.92
N ASN A 95 15.52 1.57 17.46
CA ASN A 95 15.52 0.81 16.21
C ASN A 95 14.68 1.48 15.13
N ASP A 96 15.20 2.58 14.58
CA ASP A 96 14.71 3.14 13.32
C ASP A 96 15.03 2.12 12.21
N GLY A 97 13.99 1.59 11.54
CA GLY A 97 14.16 0.48 10.60
C GLY A 97 13.06 0.36 9.56
N PHE A 98 13.25 -0.56 8.62
CA PHE A 98 12.26 -0.95 7.61
C PHE A 98 11.67 -2.32 7.95
N TYR A 99 10.35 -2.40 7.98
CA TYR A 99 9.62 -3.58 8.40
C TYR A 99 8.58 -3.97 7.35
N PRO A 100 8.43 -5.26 7.02
CA PRO A 100 7.43 -5.73 6.09
C PRO A 100 6.03 -5.68 6.72
N VAL A 101 5.07 -5.12 6.00
CA VAL A 101 3.66 -5.14 6.36
C VAL A 101 2.88 -5.80 5.23
N SER A 102 2.46 -7.04 5.45
CA SER A 102 1.81 -7.84 4.42
C SER A 102 0.29 -7.80 4.54
N PHE A 103 -0.38 -7.90 3.41
CA PHE A 103 -1.79 -8.19 3.27
C PHE A 103 -1.93 -9.45 2.42
N ASP A 104 -2.86 -10.32 2.78
CA ASP A 104 -3.23 -11.43 1.91
C ASP A 104 -4.03 -10.89 0.72
N TRP A 105 -3.93 -11.55 -0.43
CA TRP A 105 -4.68 -11.17 -1.65
C TRP A 105 -6.18 -11.04 -1.38
N ASN A 106 -6.76 -11.95 -0.60
CA ASN A 106 -8.18 -11.87 -0.23
C ASN A 106 -8.51 -10.66 0.66
N GLU A 107 -7.57 -10.16 1.46
CA GLU A 107 -7.79 -8.97 2.30
C GLU A 107 -7.89 -7.71 1.45
N LEU A 108 -7.04 -7.59 0.43
CA LEU A 108 -7.02 -6.44 -0.49
C LEU A 108 -7.98 -6.57 -1.67
N ARG A 109 -8.59 -7.74 -1.89
CA ARG A 109 -9.50 -7.92 -3.01
C ARG A 109 -10.74 -7.04 -2.88
N ILE A 110 -11.17 -6.51 -4.02
CA ILE A 110 -12.44 -5.80 -4.19
C ILE A 110 -13.38 -6.78 -4.93
N HIS A 111 -14.54 -7.04 -4.34
CA HIS A 111 -15.56 -7.97 -4.85
C HIS A 111 -16.70 -7.23 -5.52
#